data_AF-A0A8J4QTH1-F1
#
_entry.id   AF-A0A8J4QTH1-F1
#
_cell.length_a   1.000
_cell.length_b   1.000
_cell.length_c   1.000
_cell.angle_alpha   90.00
_cell.angle_beta   90.00
_cell.angle_gamma   90.00
#
_symmetry.space_group_name_H-M   'P 1'
#
loop_
_entity.id
_entity.type
_entity.pdbx_description
1 polymer ?
#
loop_
_entity_poly.entity_id
_entity_poly.type
_entity_poly.pdbx_seq_one_letter_code
_entity_poly.pdbx_strand_id
1 'polypeptide(L)'
;MDYNSRNRWMFVGEKLQMKGGHHCLLNFILVFSGNPAVVQHILKTNFSNYGKGHVFNRTLSDFLGHGIFNIDGDSWKFQRQVSSHEFNTKSLRKFIETVVDTELSDRLIPILSSAAKQGTVLDFQDILQRFAFDNICKIAFGFDPAYLLPSLPQAKFALAFEDGVRISSERFSAVLPVVWKFKKLLNIGSEKRLKNAISEVRGFALNIIKEKKQRLGEKESLDSVDLLSRFLSSGHSDENFVTDIVISFIIAGRDTTSAALTWFFILYKNK
;
A
#
# COMPACT_ATOMS: atom_id res chain seq x y z
N MET A 1 26.63 -2.60 -31.52
CA MET A 1 25.69 -3.52 -32.20
C MET A 1 24.48 -3.66 -31.30
N ASP A 2 23.30 -3.57 -31.91
CA ASP A 2 21.99 -3.20 -31.36
C ASP A 2 21.58 -3.75 -29.99
N TYR A 3 21.13 -2.84 -29.11
CA TYR A 3 20.20 -3.14 -28.02
C TYR A 3 18.95 -2.28 -28.20
N ASN A 4 18.02 -2.80 -28.99
CA ASN A 4 16.74 -2.17 -29.29
C ASN A 4 15.71 -2.58 -28.23
N SER A 5 15.81 -2.03 -27.02
CA SER A 5 14.72 -2.08 -26.03
C SER A 5 13.88 -0.82 -26.16
N ARG A 6 12.83 -0.91 -27.00
CA ARG A 6 11.82 0.13 -27.15
C ARG A 6 11.17 0.45 -25.81
N ASN A 7 11.54 1.61 -25.27
CA ASN A 7 10.91 2.30 -24.17
C ASN A 7 9.38 2.35 -24.35
N ARG A 8 8.65 1.74 -23.42
CA ARG A 8 7.18 1.73 -23.40
C ARG A 8 6.59 2.93 -22.63
N TRP A 9 7.27 4.07 -22.54
CA TRP A 9 6.69 5.29 -21.99
C TRP A 9 7.35 6.50 -22.65
N MET A 10 7.11 6.69 -23.94
CA MET A 10 7.44 7.95 -24.59
C MET A 10 6.27 8.90 -24.35
N PHE A 11 6.42 9.78 -23.36
CA PHE A 11 5.56 10.94 -23.20
C PHE A 11 5.80 11.89 -24.38
N VAL A 12 4.87 11.90 -25.33
CA VAL A 12 4.78 12.96 -26.33
C VAL A 12 3.64 13.86 -25.91
N GLY A 13 3.99 15.05 -25.43
CA GLY A 13 3.05 16.11 -25.13
C GLY A 13 2.46 16.66 -26.42
N GLU A 14 1.18 16.36 -26.66
CA GLU A 14 0.14 17.24 -27.22
C GLU A 14 -1.11 16.37 -27.48
N LYS A 15 -2.24 16.76 -26.89
CA LYS A 15 -3.60 16.17 -27.05
C LYS A 15 -3.65 14.74 -27.63
N LEU A 16 -3.50 13.74 -26.77
CA LEU A 16 -4.05 12.40 -27.06
C LEU A 16 -5.58 12.45 -26.95
N GLN A 17 -6.25 12.96 -27.97
CA GLN A 17 -7.64 12.59 -28.25
C GLN A 17 -7.62 11.24 -28.95
N MET A 18 -7.58 10.16 -28.15
CA MET A 18 -7.96 8.84 -28.65
C MET A 18 -9.47 8.88 -28.93
N LYS A 19 -9.87 9.20 -30.16
CA LYS A 19 -11.24 8.94 -30.63
C LYS A 19 -11.46 7.44 -30.53
N GLY A 20 -12.32 7.02 -29.61
CA GLY A 20 -12.59 5.61 -29.32
C GLY A 20 -13.05 4.87 -30.58
N GLY A 21 -12.24 3.93 -31.04
CA GLY A 21 -12.70 2.86 -31.91
C GLY A 21 -13.61 1.95 -31.10
N HIS A 22 -14.88 1.88 -31.49
CA HIS A 22 -15.86 0.98 -30.90
C HIS A 22 -15.54 -0.47 -31.28
N HIS A 23 -14.66 -1.14 -30.54
CA HIS A 23 -14.58 -2.60 -30.55
C HIS A 23 -15.18 -3.15 -29.26
N CYS A 24 -16.46 -3.53 -29.41
CA CYS A 24 -17.38 -4.05 -28.42
C CYS A 24 -17.06 -5.51 -28.10
N LEU A 25 -16.61 -5.79 -26.87
CA LEU A 25 -16.81 -7.08 -26.20
C LEU A 25 -17.11 -6.91 -24.68
N LEU A 26 -16.87 -5.72 -24.11
CA LEU A 26 -17.29 -5.31 -22.77
C LEU A 26 -17.63 -3.81 -22.83
N ASN A 27 -18.85 -3.40 -22.52
CA ASN A 27 -19.33 -2.00 -22.62
C ASN A 27 -18.69 -1.08 -21.56
N PHE A 28 -17.38 -0.85 -21.65
CA PHE A 28 -16.66 0.12 -20.83
C PHE A 28 -16.05 1.20 -21.72
N ILE A 29 -16.37 2.46 -21.45
CA ILE A 29 -15.70 3.61 -22.04
C ILE A 29 -14.60 4.03 -21.08
N LEU A 30 -13.34 3.93 -21.52
CA LEU A 30 -12.19 4.38 -20.75
C LEU A 30 -11.73 5.73 -21.30
N VAL A 31 -11.73 6.76 -20.46
CA VAL A 31 -11.31 8.11 -20.83
C VAL A 31 -10.01 8.43 -20.11
N PHE A 32 -8.97 8.77 -20.88
CA PHE A 32 -7.70 9.23 -20.34
C PHE A 32 -7.57 10.74 -20.53
N SER A 33 -7.14 11.46 -19.50
CA SER A 33 -6.89 12.88 -19.58
C SER A 33 -5.67 13.26 -18.76
N GLY A 34 -4.73 13.96 -19.40
CA GLY A 34 -3.64 14.68 -18.74
C GLY A 34 -3.93 16.18 -18.57
N ASN A 35 -5.14 16.64 -18.90
CA ASN A 35 -5.50 18.06 -18.80
C ASN A 35 -5.71 18.45 -17.33
N PRO A 36 -4.93 19.40 -16.78
CA PRO A 36 -5.03 19.80 -15.37
C PRO A 36 -6.42 20.30 -14.96
N ALA A 37 -7.16 20.97 -15.85
CA ALA A 37 -8.51 21.44 -15.57
C ALA A 37 -9.50 20.27 -15.41
N VAL A 38 -9.36 19.23 -16.23
CA VAL A 38 -10.16 18.00 -16.11
C VAL A 38 -9.80 17.25 -14.83
N VAL A 39 -8.51 17.11 -14.54
CA VAL A 39 -8.02 16.47 -13.30
C VAL A 39 -8.54 17.21 -12.06
N GLN A 40 -8.49 18.55 -12.05
CA GLN A 40 -9.05 19.36 -10.97
C GLN A 40 -10.56 19.20 -10.84
N HIS A 41 -11.28 19.15 -11.96
CA HIS A 41 -12.73 18.91 -11.94
C HIS A 41 -13.06 17.56 -11.27
N ILE A 42 -12.37 16.50 -11.67
CA ILE A 42 -12.60 15.13 -11.15
C ILE A 42 -12.18 15.01 -9.69
N LEU A 43 -10.98 15.46 -9.33
CA LEU A 43 -10.38 15.19 -8.01
C LEU A 43 -10.72 16.23 -6.93
N LYS A 44 -11.27 17.39 -7.31
CA LYS A 44 -11.54 18.48 -6.36
C LYS A 44 -12.94 19.07 -6.52
N THR A 45 -13.24 19.66 -7.68
CA THR A 45 -14.44 20.50 -7.83
C THR A 45 -15.74 19.69 -7.83
N ASN A 46 -15.70 18.46 -8.35
CA ASN A 46 -16.89 17.63 -8.52
C ASN A 46 -16.66 16.19 -8.03
N PHE A 47 -15.81 16.03 -6.99
CA PHE A 47 -15.31 14.75 -6.50
C PHE A 47 -16.40 13.73 -6.17
N SER A 48 -17.53 14.16 -5.59
CA SER A 48 -18.62 13.26 -5.20
C SER A 48 -19.26 12.51 -6.38
N ASN A 49 -19.12 13.03 -7.60
CA ASN A 49 -19.65 12.39 -8.81
C ASN A 49 -18.67 11.39 -9.44
N TYR A 50 -17.44 11.28 -8.95
CA TYR A 50 -16.39 10.40 -9.48
C TYR A 50 -15.87 9.44 -8.40
N GLY A 51 -16.62 8.36 -8.17
CA GLY A 51 -16.15 7.23 -7.34
C GLY A 51 -15.18 6.31 -8.09
N LYS A 52 -14.47 5.45 -7.35
CA LYS A 52 -13.60 4.40 -7.95
C LYS A 52 -14.41 3.38 -8.74
N GLY A 53 -15.65 3.14 -8.30
CA GLY A 53 -16.65 2.38 -9.03
C GLY A 53 -16.57 0.86 -8.80
N HIS A 54 -17.66 0.17 -9.18
CA HIS A 54 -17.86 -1.24 -8.85
C HIS A 54 -16.80 -2.19 -9.41
N VAL A 55 -16.21 -1.88 -10.57
CA VAL A 55 -15.16 -2.71 -11.17
C VAL A 55 -13.91 -2.69 -10.30
N PHE A 56 -13.49 -1.50 -9.85
CA PHE A 56 -12.35 -1.33 -8.96
C PHE A 56 -12.62 -2.03 -7.62
N ASN A 57 -13.76 -1.71 -7.01
CA ASN A 57 -14.14 -2.23 -5.70
C ASN A 57 -14.19 -3.76 -5.68
N ARG A 58 -14.78 -4.39 -6.71
CA ARG A 58 -14.86 -5.85 -6.82
C ARG A 58 -13.50 -6.51 -7.09
N THR A 59 -12.63 -5.84 -7.85
CA THR A 59 -11.33 -6.42 -8.26
C THR A 59 -10.38 -6.51 -7.08
N LEU A 60 -10.37 -5.50 -6.22
CA LEU A 60 -9.48 -5.42 -5.06
C LEU A 60 -10.12 -5.88 -3.74
N SER A 61 -11.44 -6.13 -3.70
CA SER A 61 -12.17 -6.51 -2.49
C SER A 61 -11.57 -7.69 -1.72
N ASP A 62 -10.97 -8.66 -2.40
CA ASP A 62 -10.41 -9.82 -1.71
C ASP A 62 -9.17 -9.45 -0.88
N PHE A 63 -8.40 -8.47 -1.34
CA PHE A 63 -7.15 -8.06 -0.69
C PHE A 63 -7.32 -6.85 0.22
N LEU A 64 -8.03 -5.82 -0.25
CA LEU A 64 -8.23 -4.56 0.47
C LEU A 64 -9.51 -4.52 1.32
N GLY A 65 -10.43 -5.48 1.13
CA GLY A 65 -11.72 -5.49 1.80
C GLY A 65 -12.47 -4.15 1.65
N HIS A 66 -12.89 -3.59 2.77
CA HIS A 66 -13.51 -2.28 2.88
C HIS A 66 -12.56 -1.17 3.35
N GLY A 67 -11.26 -1.35 3.09
CA GLY A 67 -10.24 -0.34 3.39
C GLY A 67 -10.33 0.90 2.49
N ILE A 68 -9.62 1.97 2.88
CA ILE A 68 -9.77 3.33 2.33
C ILE A 68 -9.58 3.42 0.81
N PHE A 69 -8.80 2.52 0.25
CA PHE A 69 -8.55 2.46 -1.19
C PHE A 69 -9.64 1.73 -1.98
N ASN A 70 -10.56 1.01 -1.34
CA ASN A 70 -11.53 0.13 -2.00
C ASN A 70 -13.01 0.48 -1.73
N ILE A 71 -13.26 1.62 -1.08
CA ILE A 71 -14.60 2.11 -0.76
C ILE A 71 -14.81 3.53 -1.29
N ASP A 72 -16.06 3.91 -1.49
CA ASP A 72 -16.49 5.24 -1.94
C ASP A 72 -17.51 5.85 -0.96
N GLY A 73 -17.91 7.11 -1.19
CA GLY A 73 -18.99 7.76 -0.43
C GLY A 73 -18.64 8.05 1.04
N ASP A 74 -19.64 7.97 1.91
CA ASP A 74 -19.52 8.38 3.31
C ASP A 74 -18.53 7.52 4.11
N SER A 75 -18.47 6.21 3.83
CA SER A 75 -17.50 5.33 4.47
C SER A 75 -16.05 5.72 4.12
N TRP A 76 -15.79 6.06 2.85
CA TRP A 76 -14.48 6.59 2.46
C TRP A 76 -14.19 7.92 3.15
N LYS A 77 -15.17 8.82 3.16
CA LYS A 77 -15.04 10.15 3.78
C LYS A 77 -14.70 10.04 5.26
N PHE A 78 -15.37 9.14 5.99
CA PHE A 78 -15.08 8.84 7.39
C PHE A 78 -13.64 8.37 7.58
N GLN A 79 -13.21 7.30 6.88
CA GLN A 79 -11.85 6.78 6.99
C GLN A 79 -10.80 7.84 6.63
N ARG A 80 -11.07 8.65 5.60
CA ARG A 80 -10.19 9.74 5.17
C ARG A 80 -10.11 10.85 6.21
N GLN A 81 -11.21 11.20 6.86
CA GLN A 81 -11.25 12.23 7.90
C GLN A 81 -10.46 11.80 9.13
N VAL A 82 -10.69 10.58 9.64
CA VAL A 82 -9.95 10.01 10.77
C VAL A 82 -8.45 10.01 10.45
N SER A 83 -8.08 9.47 9.29
CA SER A 83 -6.67 9.37 8.89
C SER A 83 -6.02 10.73 8.71
N SER A 84 -6.65 11.66 7.97
CA SER A 84 -6.06 12.97 7.68
C SER A 84 -5.92 13.83 8.93
N HIS A 85 -6.82 13.67 9.91
CA HIS A 85 -6.69 14.35 11.19
C HIS A 85 -5.40 13.91 11.91
N GLU A 86 -5.14 12.61 11.99
CA GLU A 86 -3.93 12.13 12.66
C GLU A 86 -2.67 12.61 11.95
N PHE A 87 -2.61 12.50 10.61
CA PHE A 87 -1.45 12.92 9.83
C PHE A 87 -1.13 14.42 9.82
N ASN A 88 -2.02 15.26 10.34
CA ASN A 88 -1.86 16.72 10.33
C ASN A 88 -1.45 17.30 11.70
N THR A 89 -1.25 16.48 12.73
CA THR A 89 -0.88 16.98 14.06
C THR A 89 0.63 17.24 14.17
N LYS A 90 1.02 18.33 14.86
CA LYS A 90 2.44 18.62 15.15
C LYS A 90 3.10 17.49 15.96
N SER A 91 2.34 16.87 16.85
CA SER A 91 2.77 15.72 17.65
C SER A 91 3.11 14.52 16.76
N LEU A 92 2.28 14.19 15.76
CA LEU A 92 2.60 13.08 14.86
C LEU A 92 3.84 13.38 14.03
N ARG A 93 4.04 14.61 13.53
CA ARG A 93 5.26 14.93 12.78
C ARG A 93 6.53 14.65 13.60
N LYS A 94 6.55 15.11 14.86
CA LYS A 94 7.66 14.84 15.78
C LYS A 94 7.81 13.33 16.06
N PHE A 95 6.71 12.61 16.22
CA PHE A 95 6.73 11.16 16.40
C PHE A 95 7.32 10.44 15.18
N ILE A 96 6.91 10.82 13.96
CA ILE A 96 7.46 10.30 12.70
C ILE A 96 8.97 10.56 12.65
N GLU A 97 9.41 11.78 12.95
CA GLU A 97 10.85 12.12 12.99
C GLU A 97 11.60 11.20 13.96
N THR A 98 11.10 11.01 15.18
CA THR A 98 11.72 10.11 16.16
C THR A 98 11.76 8.66 15.66
N VAL A 99 10.66 8.13 15.11
CA VAL A 99 10.61 6.76 14.60
C VAL A 99 11.60 6.55 13.47
N VAL A 100 11.63 7.48 12.50
CA VAL A 100 12.53 7.43 11.34
C VAL A 100 13.99 7.54 11.80
N ASP A 101 14.31 8.49 12.69
CA ASP A 101 15.67 8.69 13.20
C ASP A 101 16.19 7.47 13.96
N THR A 102 15.32 6.85 14.76
CA THR A 102 15.64 5.60 15.47
C THR A 102 15.86 4.45 14.48
N GLU A 103 14.98 4.27 13.50
CA GLU A 103 15.11 3.19 12.51
C GLU A 103 16.36 3.37 11.63
N LEU A 104 16.72 4.61 11.31
CA LEU A 104 17.93 4.94 10.58
C LEU A 104 19.18 4.60 11.40
N SER A 105 19.25 5.11 12.63
CA SER A 105 20.44 5.01 13.49
C SER A 105 20.69 3.59 13.98
N ASP A 106 19.63 2.89 14.38
CA ASP A 106 19.75 1.59 15.03
C ASP A 106 19.82 0.41 14.04
N ARG A 107 19.31 0.58 12.82
CA ARG A 107 19.20 -0.52 11.84
C ARG A 107 19.78 -0.20 10.47
N LEU A 108 19.28 0.82 9.77
CA LEU A 108 19.67 1.05 8.38
C LEU A 108 21.16 1.40 8.26
N ILE A 109 21.65 2.38 9.03
CA ILE A 109 23.05 2.82 9.00
C ILE A 109 24.00 1.68 9.40
N PRO A 110 23.74 0.90 10.49
CA PRO A 110 24.54 -0.28 10.82
C PRO A 110 24.61 -1.32 9.70
N ILE A 111 23.49 -1.64 9.03
CA ILE A 111 23.46 -2.58 7.90
C ILE A 111 24.33 -2.08 6.75
N LEU A 112 24.16 -0.82 6.35
CA LEU A 112 24.93 -0.22 5.26
C LEU A 112 26.42 -0.12 5.61
N SER A 113 26.75 0.25 6.85
CA SER A 113 28.12 0.35 7.34
C SER A 113 28.82 -1.01 7.36
N SER A 114 28.11 -2.06 7.78
CA SER A 114 28.62 -3.43 7.79
C SER A 114 28.89 -3.93 6.37
N ALA A 115 27.94 -3.73 5.46
CA ALA A 115 28.09 -4.11 4.06
C ALA A 115 29.24 -3.36 3.37
N ALA A 116 29.41 -2.06 3.64
CA ALA A 116 30.52 -1.28 3.12
C ALA A 116 31.89 -1.79 3.61
N LYS A 117 32.01 -2.15 4.90
CA LYS A 117 33.23 -2.71 5.46
C LYS A 117 33.58 -4.09 4.88
N GLN A 118 32.57 -4.89 4.58
CA GLN A 118 32.73 -6.26 4.07
C GLN A 118 32.80 -6.34 2.54
N GLY A 119 32.50 -5.24 1.83
CA GLY A 119 32.36 -5.25 0.37
C GLY A 119 31.12 -6.03 -0.12
N THR A 120 30.10 -6.19 0.73
CA THR A 120 28.90 -6.97 0.43
C THR A 120 27.96 -6.18 -0.47
N VAL A 121 27.51 -6.80 -1.57
CA VAL A 121 26.48 -6.23 -2.44
C VAL A 121 25.11 -6.43 -1.81
N LEU A 122 24.35 -5.35 -1.68
CA LEU A 122 22.98 -5.35 -1.16
C LEU A 122 21.98 -5.05 -2.28
N ASP A 123 20.84 -5.74 -2.28
CA ASP A 123 19.65 -5.27 -3.00
C ASP A 123 19.05 -4.10 -2.23
N PHE A 124 19.37 -2.88 -2.69
CA PHE A 124 18.95 -1.68 -1.97
C PHE A 124 17.45 -1.43 -2.07
N GLN A 125 16.76 -1.96 -3.09
CA GLN A 125 15.31 -1.86 -3.18
C GLN A 125 14.65 -2.71 -2.08
N ASP A 126 15.11 -3.94 -1.87
CA ASP A 126 14.63 -4.80 -0.78
C ASP A 126 14.88 -4.16 0.60
N ILE A 127 16.09 -3.61 0.82
CA ILE A 127 16.42 -2.90 2.06
C ILE A 127 15.48 -1.71 2.31
N LEU A 128 15.20 -0.90 1.29
CA LEU A 128 14.32 0.26 1.43
C LEU A 128 12.84 -0.14 1.58
N GLN A 129 12.42 -1.26 1.00
CA GLN A 129 11.09 -1.84 1.24
C GLN A 129 10.93 -2.30 2.69
N ARG A 130 11.95 -2.94 3.27
CA ARG A 130 11.95 -3.33 4.68
C ARG A 130 11.92 -2.13 5.60
N PHE A 131 12.77 -1.15 5.33
CA PHE A 131 12.82 0.10 6.08
C PHE A 131 11.47 0.83 6.05
N ALA A 132 10.84 0.94 4.88
CA ALA A 132 9.53 1.58 4.75
C ALA A 132 8.43 0.80 5.51
N PHE A 133 8.49 -0.53 5.49
CA PHE A 133 7.57 -1.40 6.23
C PHE A 133 7.67 -1.22 7.75
N ASP A 134 8.89 -1.26 8.31
CA ASP A 134 9.10 -1.06 9.73
C ASP A 134 8.62 0.33 10.19
N ASN A 135 8.94 1.37 9.41
CA ASN A 135 8.48 2.72 9.69
C ASN A 135 6.95 2.84 9.69
N ILE A 136 6.26 2.34 8.67
CA ILE A 136 4.80 2.46 8.62
C ILE A 136 4.12 1.66 9.74
N CYS A 137 4.64 0.48 10.10
CA CYS A 137 4.10 -0.31 11.20
C CYS A 137 4.26 0.41 12.56
N LYS A 138 5.41 1.04 12.79
CA LYS A 138 5.67 1.84 14.01
C LYS A 138 4.80 3.09 14.05
N ILE A 139 4.77 3.85 12.95
CA ILE A 139 4.05 5.13 12.86
C ILE A 139 2.53 4.93 12.95
N ALA A 140 1.99 3.99 12.16
CA ALA A 140 0.54 3.84 12.05
C ALA A 140 -0.07 2.98 13.16
N PHE A 141 0.68 2.02 13.72
CA PHE A 141 0.11 1.02 14.64
C PHE A 141 0.86 0.91 15.98
N GLY A 142 2.01 1.58 16.13
CA GLY A 142 2.86 1.41 17.31
C GLY A 142 3.44 -0.01 17.44
N PHE A 143 3.58 -0.72 16.32
CA PHE A 143 4.08 -2.09 16.25
C PHE A 143 5.44 -2.12 15.56
N ASP A 144 6.42 -2.84 16.14
CA ASP A 144 7.76 -3.00 15.56
C ASP A 144 7.92 -4.44 15.05
N PRO A 145 7.82 -4.67 13.72
CA PRO A 145 8.04 -5.99 13.15
C PRO A 145 9.51 -6.40 13.12
N ALA A 146 10.43 -5.45 13.29
CA ALA A 146 11.87 -5.65 13.11
C ALA A 146 12.25 -6.33 11.78
N TYR A 147 11.54 -6.01 10.70
CA TYR A 147 11.66 -6.67 9.40
C TYR A 147 12.94 -6.29 8.63
N LEU A 148 13.55 -5.16 8.96
CA LEU A 148 14.85 -4.75 8.45
C LEU A 148 16.00 -5.59 9.02
N LEU A 149 15.83 -6.23 10.17
CA LEU A 149 16.88 -7.08 10.75
C LEU A 149 16.98 -8.43 9.99
N PRO A 150 18.21 -8.95 9.78
CA PRO A 150 18.43 -10.23 9.09
C PRO A 150 17.90 -11.49 9.83
N SER A 151 17.40 -11.34 11.07
CA SER A 151 17.20 -12.44 12.04
C SER A 151 15.78 -13.02 12.14
N LEU A 152 14.87 -12.69 11.22
CA LEU A 152 13.50 -13.26 11.21
C LEU A 152 13.22 -14.04 9.91
N PRO A 153 12.29 -15.01 9.89
CA PRO A 153 11.95 -15.78 8.70
C PRO A 153 11.26 -14.88 7.67
N GLN A 154 12.11 -14.23 6.89
CA GLN A 154 11.92 -13.07 6.03
C GLN A 154 10.84 -13.22 4.95
N ALA A 155 10.44 -14.46 4.64
CA ALA A 155 9.78 -14.77 3.38
C ALA A 155 8.24 -14.72 3.47
N LYS A 156 7.60 -15.23 4.54
CA LYS A 156 6.18 -15.58 4.44
C LYS A 156 5.25 -14.38 4.27
N PHE A 157 5.30 -13.39 5.17
CA PHE A 157 4.43 -12.21 5.08
C PHE A 157 4.77 -11.37 3.84
N ALA A 158 6.05 -11.07 3.58
CA ALA A 158 6.42 -10.22 2.45
C ALA A 158 6.08 -10.87 1.10
N LEU A 159 6.37 -12.16 0.91
CA LEU A 159 5.96 -12.87 -0.31
C LEU A 159 4.44 -12.94 -0.44
N ALA A 160 3.73 -13.20 0.67
CA ALA A 160 2.27 -13.18 0.67
C ALA A 160 1.72 -11.80 0.31
N PHE A 161 2.30 -10.74 0.87
CA PHE A 161 1.88 -9.37 0.61
C PHE A 161 2.15 -8.98 -0.85
N GLU A 162 3.33 -9.29 -1.37
CA GLU A 162 3.68 -9.07 -2.78
C GLU A 162 2.81 -9.87 -3.73
N ASP A 163 2.54 -11.15 -3.43
CA ASP A 163 1.60 -11.96 -4.20
C ASP A 163 0.19 -11.37 -4.14
N GLY A 164 -0.23 -10.89 -2.96
CA GLY A 164 -1.51 -10.23 -2.75
C GLY A 164 -1.68 -9.00 -3.63
N VAL A 165 -0.72 -8.07 -3.57
CA VAL A 165 -0.71 -6.83 -4.38
C VAL A 165 -0.62 -7.16 -5.87
N ARG A 166 0.34 -8.00 -6.27
CA ARG A 166 0.61 -8.35 -7.68
C ARG A 166 -0.58 -9.04 -8.33
N ILE A 167 -1.09 -10.13 -7.73
CA ILE A 167 -2.18 -10.90 -8.33
C ILE A 167 -3.48 -10.08 -8.35
N SER A 168 -3.74 -9.28 -7.30
CA SER A 168 -4.89 -8.37 -7.31
C SER A 168 -4.79 -7.31 -8.41
N SER A 169 -3.58 -6.81 -8.68
CA SER A 169 -3.32 -5.84 -9.75
C SER A 169 -3.42 -6.47 -11.15
N GLU A 170 -2.94 -7.71 -11.32
CA GLU A 170 -3.02 -8.48 -12.57
C GLU A 170 -4.47 -8.70 -13.03
N ARG A 171 -5.43 -8.74 -12.10
CA ARG A 171 -6.87 -8.82 -12.43
C ARG A 171 -7.37 -7.63 -13.25
N PHE A 172 -6.79 -6.43 -13.11
CA PHE A 172 -7.13 -5.27 -13.95
C PHE A 172 -6.66 -5.43 -15.40
N SER A 173 -5.60 -6.20 -15.62
CA SER A 173 -5.05 -6.48 -16.95
C SER A 173 -5.70 -7.71 -17.60
N ALA A 174 -6.61 -8.40 -16.90
CA ALA A 174 -7.27 -9.58 -17.43
C ALA A 174 -8.20 -9.20 -18.59
N VAL A 175 -7.93 -9.76 -19.78
CA VAL A 175 -8.71 -9.53 -21.01
C VAL A 175 -10.21 -9.78 -20.79
N LEU A 176 -10.55 -10.79 -20.00
CA LEU A 176 -11.92 -11.11 -19.61
C LEU A 176 -11.99 -11.32 -18.09
N PRO A 177 -12.78 -10.54 -17.34
CA PRO A 177 -12.97 -10.72 -15.90
C PRO A 177 -13.48 -12.11 -15.50
N VAL A 178 -14.11 -12.83 -16.43
CA VAL A 178 -14.60 -14.21 -16.22
C VAL A 178 -13.45 -15.17 -15.94
N VAL A 179 -12.25 -14.95 -16.51
CA VAL A 179 -11.12 -15.87 -16.38
C VAL A 179 -10.65 -15.98 -14.93
N TRP A 180 -10.40 -14.84 -14.27
CA TRP A 180 -9.94 -14.87 -12.88
C TRP A 180 -11.08 -15.29 -11.94
N LYS A 181 -12.34 -14.94 -12.23
CA LYS A 181 -13.49 -15.43 -11.45
C LYS A 181 -13.63 -16.94 -11.52
N PHE A 182 -13.41 -17.54 -12.69
CA PHE A 182 -13.45 -19.00 -12.85
C PHE A 182 -12.29 -19.67 -12.12
N LYS A 183 -11.07 -19.13 -12.23
CA LYS A 183 -9.92 -19.59 -11.44
C LYS A 183 -10.18 -19.50 -9.93
N LYS A 184 -10.87 -18.46 -9.49
CA LYS A 184 -11.29 -18.26 -8.08
C LYS A 184 -12.31 -19.30 -7.66
N LEU A 185 -13.32 -19.56 -8.49
CA LEU A 185 -14.35 -20.58 -8.23
C LEU A 185 -13.73 -21.98 -8.09
N LEU A 186 -12.79 -22.32 -8.96
CA LEU A 186 -12.08 -23.60 -8.90
C LEU A 186 -10.95 -23.63 -7.85
N ASN A 187 -10.62 -22.48 -7.25
CA ASN A 187 -9.49 -22.33 -6.33
C ASN A 187 -8.17 -22.87 -6.90
N ILE A 188 -7.80 -22.42 -8.11
CA ILE A 188 -6.60 -22.87 -8.84
C ILE A 188 -5.68 -21.71 -9.25
N GLY A 189 -4.43 -22.04 -9.54
CA GLY A 189 -3.44 -21.12 -10.12
C GLY A 189 -3.22 -19.86 -9.27
N SER A 190 -3.26 -18.69 -9.92
CA SER A 190 -3.08 -17.38 -9.28
C SER A 190 -4.09 -17.11 -8.17
N GLU A 191 -5.33 -17.59 -8.30
CA GLU A 191 -6.40 -17.31 -7.33
C GLU A 191 -6.25 -18.14 -6.06
N LYS A 192 -5.74 -19.38 -6.15
CA LYS A 192 -5.35 -20.17 -4.97
C LYS A 192 -4.21 -19.50 -4.21
N ARG A 193 -3.19 -19.02 -4.93
CA ARG A 193 -2.07 -18.29 -4.35
C ARG A 193 -2.54 -17.01 -3.66
N LEU A 194 -3.42 -16.25 -4.31
CA LEU A 194 -4.00 -15.03 -3.74
C LEU A 194 -4.80 -15.33 -2.47
N LYS A 195 -5.61 -16.41 -2.44
CA LYS A 195 -6.32 -16.82 -1.22
C LYS A 195 -5.36 -17.11 -0.05
N ASN A 196 -4.28 -17.84 -0.30
CA ASN A 196 -3.28 -18.14 0.72
C ASN A 196 -2.56 -16.86 1.18
N ALA A 197 -2.15 -16.02 0.24
CA ALA A 197 -1.53 -14.72 0.49
C ALA A 197 -2.41 -13.83 1.38
N ILE A 198 -3.70 -13.71 1.05
CA ILE A 198 -4.66 -12.94 1.85
C ILE A 198 -4.77 -13.51 3.27
N SER A 199 -4.78 -14.83 3.43
CA SER A 199 -4.84 -15.46 4.75
C SER A 199 -3.64 -15.08 5.62
N GLU A 200 -2.42 -15.13 5.06
CA GLU A 200 -1.20 -14.75 5.77
C GLU A 200 -1.18 -13.25 6.12
N VAL A 201 -1.55 -12.39 5.16
CA VAL A 201 -1.59 -10.93 5.36
C VAL A 201 -2.63 -10.54 6.41
N ARG A 202 -3.83 -11.12 6.35
CA ARG A 202 -4.88 -10.89 7.36
C ARG A 202 -4.43 -11.43 8.73
N GLY A 203 -3.79 -12.60 8.79
CA GLY A 203 -3.24 -13.14 10.04
C GLY A 203 -2.23 -12.21 10.70
N PHE A 204 -1.33 -11.62 9.90
CA PHE A 204 -0.39 -10.62 10.39
C PHE A 204 -1.08 -9.34 10.89
N ALA A 205 -2.04 -8.81 10.14
CA ALA A 205 -2.83 -7.65 10.56
C ALA A 205 -3.62 -7.90 11.86
N LEU A 206 -4.19 -9.10 12.02
CA LEU A 206 -4.86 -9.51 13.26
C LEU A 206 -3.89 -9.57 14.45
N ASN A 207 -2.65 -10.02 14.25
CA ASN A 207 -1.64 -10.00 15.31
C ASN A 207 -1.32 -8.57 15.76
N ILE A 208 -1.15 -7.63 14.82
CA ILE A 208 -0.97 -6.20 15.14
C ILE A 208 -2.13 -5.70 15.99
N ILE A 209 -3.38 -5.99 15.59
CA ILE A 209 -4.58 -5.55 16.31
C ILE A 209 -4.62 -6.17 17.72
N LYS A 210 -4.30 -7.45 17.84
CA LYS A 210 -4.31 -8.18 19.11
C LYS A 210 -3.28 -7.61 20.09
N GLU A 211 -2.04 -7.45 19.65
CA GLU A 211 -0.99 -6.83 20.49
C GLU A 211 -1.37 -5.40 20.88
N LYS A 212 -1.98 -4.67 19.96
CA LYS A 212 -2.44 -3.31 20.24
C LYS A 212 -3.51 -3.29 21.33
N LYS A 213 -4.54 -4.13 21.20
CA LYS A 213 -5.62 -4.24 22.18
C LYS A 213 -5.09 -4.65 23.56
N GLN A 214 -4.10 -5.54 23.62
CA GLN A 214 -3.45 -5.92 24.89
C GLN A 214 -2.76 -4.72 25.55
N ARG A 215 -1.95 -3.97 24.80
CA ARG A 215 -1.26 -2.77 25.33
C ARG A 215 -2.22 -1.65 25.76
N LEU A 216 -3.37 -1.52 25.08
CA LEU A 216 -4.43 -0.58 25.46
C LEU A 216 -5.21 -1.01 26.70
N GLY A 217 -5.40 -2.32 26.91
CA GLY A 217 -6.04 -2.84 28.12
C GLY A 217 -5.17 -2.70 29.38
N GLU A 218 -3.84 -2.60 29.22
CA GLU A 218 -2.87 -2.49 30.32
C GLU A 218 -2.57 -1.03 30.74
N LYS A 219 -2.93 -0.03 29.92
CA LYS A 219 -2.68 1.39 30.19
C LYS A 219 -3.98 2.20 30.14
N GLU A 220 -4.44 2.70 31.29
CA GLU A 220 -5.63 3.57 31.39
C GLU A 220 -5.48 4.95 30.70
N SER A 221 -4.28 5.33 30.25
CA SER A 221 -4.06 6.58 29.51
C SER A 221 -3.81 6.34 28.02
N LEU A 222 -4.88 6.49 27.23
CA LEU A 222 -4.85 6.63 25.77
C LEU A 222 -4.23 7.98 25.37
N ASP A 223 -2.93 8.15 25.61
CA ASP A 223 -2.12 9.19 24.97
C ASP A 223 -1.33 8.60 23.78
N SER A 224 -1.80 7.47 23.24
CA SER A 224 -1.20 6.84 22.07
C SER A 224 -1.55 7.65 20.81
N VAL A 225 -0.53 8.24 20.21
CA VAL A 225 -0.60 9.16 19.05
C VAL A 225 -0.82 8.42 17.71
N ASP A 226 -0.84 7.09 17.70
CA ASP A 226 -0.91 6.31 16.47
C ASP A 226 -2.34 6.10 15.94
N LEU A 227 -2.40 5.88 14.63
CA LEU A 227 -3.63 5.83 13.85
C LEU A 227 -4.55 4.67 14.25
N LEU A 228 -4.00 3.51 14.60
CA LEU A 228 -4.80 2.33 14.96
C LEU A 228 -5.62 2.58 16.22
N SER A 229 -5.04 3.21 17.23
CA SER A 229 -5.76 3.56 18.46
C SER A 229 -6.99 4.42 18.17
N ARG A 230 -6.88 5.37 17.25
CA ARG A 230 -7.99 6.26 16.89
C ARG A 230 -9.12 5.54 16.18
N PHE A 231 -8.80 4.61 15.29
CA PHE A 231 -9.82 3.75 14.67
C PHE A 231 -10.47 2.81 15.68
N LEU A 232 -9.72 2.28 16.65
CA LEU A 232 -10.28 1.45 17.73
C LEU A 232 -11.19 2.27 18.67
N SER A 233 -10.82 3.52 18.95
CA SER A 233 -11.58 4.44 19.81
C SER A 233 -12.80 5.07 19.13
N SER A 234 -12.93 5.01 17.80
CA SER A 234 -14.07 5.61 17.08
C SER A 234 -15.37 4.79 17.20
N GLY A 235 -15.43 3.80 18.10
CA GLY A 235 -16.58 2.92 18.30
C GLY A 235 -16.78 1.89 17.19
N HIS A 236 -15.83 1.75 16.26
CA HIS A 236 -15.86 0.75 15.19
C HIS A 236 -14.94 -0.41 15.59
N SER A 237 -15.49 -1.37 16.33
CA SER A 237 -14.75 -2.52 16.84
C SER A 237 -14.82 -3.75 15.94
N ASP A 238 -15.42 -3.63 14.74
CA ASP A 238 -15.42 -4.72 13.76
C ASP A 238 -13.98 -5.06 13.36
N GLU A 239 -13.58 -6.28 13.68
CA GLU A 239 -12.24 -6.77 13.46
C GLU A 239 -11.88 -6.81 11.97
N ASN A 240 -12.86 -7.07 11.10
CA ASN A 240 -12.63 -7.07 9.66
C ASN A 240 -12.35 -5.66 9.15
N PHE A 241 -13.16 -4.68 9.56
CA PHE A 241 -12.93 -3.28 9.23
C PHE A 241 -11.54 -2.81 9.65
N VAL A 242 -11.14 -3.05 10.91
CA VAL A 242 -9.83 -2.64 11.41
C VAL A 242 -8.69 -3.37 10.68
N THR A 243 -8.88 -4.65 10.35
CA THR A 243 -7.92 -5.42 9.54
C THR A 243 -7.73 -4.80 8.16
N ASP A 244 -8.82 -4.42 7.49
CA ASP A 244 -8.77 -3.80 6.16
C ASP A 244 -8.09 -2.41 6.19
N ILE A 245 -8.26 -1.66 7.30
CA ILE A 245 -7.51 -0.41 7.56
C ILE A 245 -6.01 -0.70 7.69
N VAL A 246 -5.61 -1.65 8.53
CA VAL A 246 -4.20 -2.02 8.73
C VAL A 246 -3.55 -2.39 7.40
N ILE A 247 -4.18 -3.27 6.62
CA ILE A 247 -3.67 -3.68 5.30
C ILE A 247 -3.51 -2.47 4.38
N SER A 248 -4.52 -1.58 4.32
CA SER A 248 -4.47 -0.39 3.49
C SER A 248 -3.28 0.51 3.85
N PHE A 249 -3.06 0.77 5.14
CA PHE A 249 -1.97 1.64 5.58
C PHE A 249 -0.59 1.03 5.33
N ILE A 250 -0.43 -0.29 5.50
CA ILE A 250 0.81 -0.97 5.16
C ILE A 250 1.15 -0.77 3.68
N ILE A 251 0.19 -0.99 2.77
CA ILE A 251 0.39 -0.81 1.31
C ILE A 251 0.77 0.64 1.02
N ALA A 252 0.04 1.59 1.59
CA ALA A 252 0.28 3.01 1.38
C ALA A 252 1.71 3.41 1.78
N GLY A 253 2.16 3.01 2.98
CA GLY A 253 3.45 3.43 3.51
C GLY A 253 4.63 2.63 2.96
N ARG A 254 4.51 1.31 2.77
CA ARG A 254 5.59 0.43 2.34
C ARG A 254 5.99 0.70 0.89
N ASP A 255 5.06 0.53 -0.04
CA ASP A 255 5.41 0.44 -1.47
C ASP A 255 5.68 1.83 -2.06
N THR A 256 4.96 2.88 -1.62
CA THR A 256 5.17 4.24 -2.14
C THR A 256 6.46 4.87 -1.62
N THR A 257 6.77 4.74 -0.33
CA THR A 257 7.99 5.29 0.28
C THR A 257 9.23 4.59 -0.24
N SER A 258 9.20 3.25 -0.32
CA SER A 258 10.34 2.49 -0.85
C SER A 258 10.62 2.81 -2.31
N ALA A 259 9.59 2.94 -3.15
CA ALA A 259 9.75 3.37 -4.53
C ALA A 259 10.36 4.78 -4.61
N ALA A 260 9.84 5.74 -3.84
CA ALA A 260 10.35 7.11 -3.81
C ALA A 260 11.83 7.17 -3.40
N LEU A 261 12.22 6.45 -2.34
CA LEU A 261 13.60 6.37 -1.87
C LEU A 261 14.51 5.68 -2.91
N THR A 262 14.06 4.59 -3.51
CA THR A 262 14.82 3.87 -4.55
C THR A 262 15.12 4.79 -5.72
N TRP A 263 14.10 5.49 -6.24
CA TRP A 263 14.28 6.47 -7.31
C TRP A 263 15.17 7.65 -6.90
N PHE A 264 15.01 8.14 -5.67
CA PHE A 264 15.88 9.19 -5.13
C PHE A 264 17.35 8.79 -5.18
N PHE A 265 17.71 7.60 -4.70
CA PHE A 265 19.10 7.14 -4.71
C PHE A 265 19.63 6.83 -6.11
N ILE A 266 18.79 6.30 -7.00
CA ILE A 266 19.15 6.12 -8.42
C ILE A 266 19.47 7.48 -9.06
N LEU A 267 18.62 8.48 -8.85
CA LEU A 267 18.83 9.83 -9.40
C LEU A 267 20.03 10.52 -8.76
N TYR A 268 20.27 10.31 -7.46
CA TYR A 268 21.42 10.86 -6.75
C TYR A 268 22.74 10.27 -7.25
N LYS A 269 22.79 8.95 -7.47
CA LYS A 269 23.98 8.26 -8.01
C LYS A 269 24.32 8.69 -9.44
N ASN A 270 23.31 9.05 -10.23
CA ASN A 270 23.47 9.42 -11.63
C ASN A 270 23.73 10.92 -11.85
N LYS A 271 23.92 11.69 -10.77
CA LYS A 271 24.47 13.05 -10.82
C LYS A 271 25.99 13.01 -10.71
#